data_AF-A0A2V6ELW9-F1
#
_entry.id   AF-A0A2V6ELW9-F1
#
_cell.length_a   1.000
_cell.length_b   1.000
_cell.length_c   1.000
_cell.angle_alpha   90.00
_cell.angle_beta   90.00
_cell.angle_gamma   90.00
#
_symmetry.space_group_name_H-M   'P 1'
#
loop_
_entity.id
_entity.type
_entity.pdbx_description
1 polymer ?
#
loop_
_entity_poly.entity_id
_entity_poly.type
_entity_poly.pdbx_seq_one_letter_code
_entity_poly.pdbx_strand_id
1 'polypeptide(L)'
;MRDGDVKAAIEVLKLVLLAYPDSADANENLADAYLKDGQKGLARQHAEKALTMLDAHTVAASSWSDTEEYRGEIRRGAEKVLKKLNQKPQ
;
A
#
# COMPACT_ATOMS: atom_id res chain seq x y z
N MET A 1 5.29 -12.38 10.00
CA MET A 1 4.34 -13.10 9.13
C MET A 1 5.06 -14.31 8.60
N ARG A 2 4.42 -15.48 8.61
CA ARG A 2 4.95 -16.65 7.89
C ARG A 2 4.62 -16.44 6.41
N ASP A 3 5.38 -17.03 5.49
CA ASP A 3 5.18 -16.78 4.03
C ASP A 3 3.75 -17.06 3.56
N GLY A 4 3.07 -18.05 4.16
CA GLY A 4 1.65 -18.34 3.89
C GLY A 4 0.70 -17.19 4.24
N ASP A 5 0.99 -16.42 5.29
CA ASP A 5 0.17 -15.28 5.70
C ASP A 5 0.30 -14.12 4.70
N VAL A 6 1.48 -13.96 4.09
CA VAL A 6 1.75 -12.87 3.14
C VAL A 6 0.98 -13.08 1.83
N LYS A 7 0.96 -14.32 1.30
CA LYS A 7 0.18 -14.65 0.10
C LYS A 7 -1.31 -14.45 0.33
N ALA A 8 -1.84 -14.90 1.47
CA ALA A 8 -3.24 -14.70 1.82
C ALA A 8 -3.59 -13.20 1.93
N ALA A 9 -2.73 -12.39 2.56
CA ALA A 9 -2.93 -10.95 2.65
C ALA A 9 -3.00 -10.28 1.27
N ILE A 10 -2.12 -10.67 0.33
CA ILE A 10 -2.14 -10.17 -1.05
C ILE A 10 -3.49 -10.45 -1.72
N GLU A 11 -4.00 -11.69 -1.61
CA GLU A 11 -5.28 -12.04 -2.25
C GLU A 11 -6.46 -11.31 -1.62
N VAL A 12 -6.50 -11.18 -0.28
CA VAL A 12 -7.54 -10.38 0.40
C VAL A 12 -7.48 -8.91 -0.04
N LEU A 13 -6.31 -8.30 -0.10
CA LEU A 13 -6.15 -6.90 -0.49
C LEU A 13 -6.50 -6.65 -1.96
N LYS A 14 -6.26 -7.62 -2.85
CA LYS A 14 -6.76 -7.56 -4.24
C LYS A 14 -8.28 -7.56 -4.28
N LEU A 15 -8.95 -8.36 -3.45
CA LEU A 15 -10.42 -8.35 -3.36
C LEU A 15 -10.94 -7.02 -2.80
N VAL A 16 -10.25 -6.43 -1.81
CA VAL A 16 -10.57 -5.08 -1.31
C VAL A 16 -10.48 -4.05 -2.43
N LEU A 17 -9.41 -4.06 -3.24
CA LEU A 17 -9.25 -3.14 -4.36
C LEU A 17 -10.22 -3.41 -5.52
N LEU A 18 -10.77 -4.62 -5.64
CA LEU A 18 -11.85 -4.90 -6.59
C LEU A 18 -13.15 -4.19 -6.18
N ALA A 19 -13.45 -4.15 -4.87
CA ALA A 19 -14.62 -3.47 -4.33
C ALA A 19 -14.43 -1.96 -4.16
N TYR A 20 -13.21 -1.54 -3.81
CA TYR A 20 -12.82 -0.17 -3.50
C TYR A 20 -11.56 0.22 -4.28
N PRO A 21 -11.69 0.51 -5.59
CA PRO A 21 -10.53 0.74 -6.48
C PRO A 21 -9.68 1.95 -6.09
N ASP A 22 -10.29 2.89 -5.36
CA ASP A 22 -9.72 4.17 -4.96
C ASP A 22 -9.26 4.23 -3.49
N SER A 23 -9.14 3.07 -2.84
CA SER A 23 -8.65 2.96 -1.45
C SER A 23 -7.11 3.11 -1.41
N ALA A 24 -6.63 4.23 -0.87
CA ALA A 24 -5.19 4.50 -0.74
C ALA A 24 -4.56 3.58 0.32
N ASP A 25 -5.28 3.30 1.41
CA ASP A 25 -4.88 2.35 2.46
C ASP A 25 -4.75 0.91 1.94
N ALA A 26 -5.65 0.44 1.07
CA ALA A 26 -5.51 -0.90 0.48
C ALA A 26 -4.32 -0.97 -0.48
N ASN A 27 -4.04 0.11 -1.24
CA ASN A 27 -2.84 0.17 -2.07
C ASN A 27 -1.56 0.18 -1.21
N GLU A 28 -1.53 0.92 -0.10
CA GLU A 28 -0.39 0.93 0.82
C GLU A 28 -0.14 -0.46 1.44
N ASN A 29 -1.18 -1.09 1.97
CA ASN A 29 -1.06 -2.42 2.58
C ASN A 29 -0.63 -3.47 1.55
N LEU A 30 -1.12 -3.37 0.32
CA LEU A 30 -0.75 -4.28 -0.76
C LEU A 30 0.71 -4.07 -1.18
N ALA A 31 1.21 -2.83 -1.14
CA ALA A 31 2.61 -2.53 -1.38
C ALA A 31 3.53 -3.19 -0.34
N ASP A 32 3.21 -3.11 0.96
CA ASP A 32 3.98 -3.77 2.02
C ASP A 32 3.91 -5.30 1.92
N ALA A 33 2.74 -5.85 1.57
CA ALA A 33 2.57 -7.29 1.37
C ALA A 33 3.42 -7.79 0.18
N TYR A 34 3.40 -7.11 -0.97
CA TYR A 34 4.27 -7.44 -2.10
C TYR A 34 5.74 -7.29 -1.79
N LEU A 35 6.12 -6.30 -0.98
CA LEU A 35 7.50 -6.12 -0.55
C LEU A 35 7.98 -7.32 0.28
N LYS A 36 7.17 -7.78 1.24
CA LYS A 36 7.44 -8.97 2.06
C LYS A 36 7.52 -10.25 1.22
N ASP A 37 6.70 -10.33 0.18
CA ASP A 37 6.70 -11.44 -0.78
C ASP A 37 7.84 -11.39 -1.82
N GLY A 38 8.66 -10.33 -1.79
CA GLY A 38 9.77 -10.14 -2.73
C GLY A 38 9.38 -9.62 -4.11
N GLN A 39 8.09 -9.34 -4.35
CA GLN A 39 7.57 -8.79 -5.60
C GLN A 39 7.79 -7.27 -5.69
N LYS A 40 9.06 -6.86 -5.79
CA LYS A 40 9.52 -5.47 -5.70
C LYS A 40 8.86 -4.50 -6.70
N GLY A 41 8.58 -4.95 -7.93
CA GLY A 41 7.93 -4.13 -8.95
C GLY A 41 6.50 -3.75 -8.56
N LEU A 42 5.71 -4.74 -8.12
CA LEU A 42 4.34 -4.53 -7.65
C LEU A 42 4.32 -3.70 -6.36
N ALA A 43 5.26 -3.96 -5.45
CA ALA A 43 5.41 -3.16 -4.24
C ALA A 43 5.59 -1.67 -4.56
N ARG A 44 6.47 -1.33 -5.52
CA ARG A 44 6.67 0.06 -5.97
C ARG A 44 5.39 0.65 -6.56
N GLN A 45 4.78 -0.06 -7.51
CA GLN A 45 3.57 0.41 -8.20
C GLN A 45 2.46 0.78 -7.22
N HIS A 46 2.18 -0.07 -6.24
CA HIS A 46 1.11 0.17 -5.28
C HIS A 46 1.45 1.27 -4.27
N ALA A 47 2.72 1.39 -3.84
CA ALA A 47 3.14 2.49 -2.98
C ALA A 47 3.00 3.85 -3.69
N GLU A 48 3.45 3.96 -4.94
CA GLU A 48 3.32 5.19 -5.75
C GLU A 48 1.85 5.55 -6.01
N LYS A 49 1.00 4.54 -6.25
CA LYS A 49 -0.44 4.74 -6.42
C LYS A 49 -1.09 5.28 -5.14
N ALA A 50 -0.75 4.74 -3.97
CA ALA A 50 -1.24 5.24 -2.69
C ALA A 50 -0.87 6.73 -2.49
N LEU A 51 0.39 7.10 -2.75
CA LEU A 51 0.84 8.49 -2.64
C LEU A 51 0.11 9.42 -3.61
N THR A 52 -0.06 8.99 -4.87
CA THR A 52 -0.79 9.77 -5.88
C THR A 52 -2.24 10.03 -5.46
N MET A 53 -2.91 9.03 -4.87
CA MET A 53 -4.28 9.17 -4.36
C MET A 53 -4.37 10.13 -3.17
N LEU A 54 -3.40 10.08 -2.26
CA LEU A 54 -3.32 11.01 -1.15
C LEU A 54 -3.10 12.44 -1.65
N ASP A 55 -2.18 12.66 -2.60
CA ASP A 55 -1.86 13.98 -3.16
C ASP A 55 -3.01 14.58 -3.97
N ALA A 56 -3.78 13.75 -4.67
CA ALA A 56 -4.93 14.20 -5.45
C ALA A 56 -6.05 14.76 -4.57
N HIS A 57 -6.21 14.28 -3.33
CA HIS A 57 -7.27 14.66 -2.40
C HIS A 57 -8.71 14.60 -2.99
N THR A 58 -8.92 13.82 -4.07
CA THR A 58 -10.20 13.75 -4.78
C THR A 58 -11.18 12.73 -4.19
N VAL A 59 -10.67 11.82 -3.36
CA VAL A 59 -11.41 10.73 -2.72
C VAL A 59 -10.99 10.60 -1.25
N ALA A 60 -11.85 9.99 -0.44
CA ALA A 60 -11.50 9.63 0.93
C ALA A 60 -10.25 8.74 0.95
N ALA A 61 -9.33 8.99 1.89
CA ALA A 61 -8.08 8.24 1.99
C ALA A 61 -8.29 6.73 2.23
N SER A 62 -9.43 6.40 2.83
CA SER A 62 -9.89 5.03 3.05
C SER A 62 -11.41 4.96 3.02
N SER A 63 -11.92 3.76 2.80
CA SER A 63 -13.34 3.43 2.89
C SER A 63 -13.93 3.58 4.31
N TRP A 64 -13.09 3.78 5.33
CA TRP A 64 -13.49 3.78 6.76
C TRP A 64 -13.28 5.12 7.48
N SER A 65 -12.33 5.95 7.05
CA SER A 65 -12.00 7.23 7.68
C SER A 65 -11.23 8.12 6.72
N ASP A 66 -11.42 9.44 6.83
CA ASP A 66 -10.67 10.43 6.06
C ASP A 66 -10.18 11.59 6.93
N THR A 67 -9.21 11.30 7.80
CA THR A 67 -8.53 12.32 8.61
C THR A 67 -7.11 12.58 8.08
N GLU A 68 -6.62 13.80 8.26
CA GLU A 68 -5.24 14.15 7.89
C GLU A 68 -4.19 13.29 8.62
N GLU A 69 -4.47 12.91 9.87
CA GLU A 69 -3.61 12.01 10.64
C GLU A 69 -3.51 10.63 9.97
N TYR A 70 -4.65 10.08 9.54
CA TYR A 70 -4.70 8.79 8.87
C TYR A 70 -4.09 8.83 7.47
N ARG A 71 -4.31 9.92 6.71
CA ARG A 71 -3.56 10.19 5.46
C ARG A 71 -2.06 10.19 5.69
N GLY A 72 -1.61 10.77 6.80
CA GLY A 72 -0.21 10.76 7.21
C GLY A 72 0.33 9.34 7.50
N GLU A 73 -0.47 8.46 8.09
CA GLU A 73 -0.09 7.06 8.33
C GLU A 73 0.11 6.29 7.02
N ILE A 74 -0.85 6.39 6.11
CA ILE A 74 -0.79 5.74 4.79
C ILE A 74 0.43 6.26 4.02
N ARG A 75 0.67 7.59 4.03
CA ARG A 75 1.85 8.19 3.37
C ARG A 75 3.15 7.61 3.91
N ARG A 76 3.32 7.57 5.23
CA ARG A 76 4.53 7.03 5.87
C ARG A 76 4.75 5.56 5.53
N GLY A 77 3.67 4.76 5.44
CA GLY A 77 3.73 3.36 5.03
C GLY A 77 4.26 3.18 3.61
N ALA A 78 3.66 3.89 2.65
CA ALA A 78 4.09 3.86 1.25
C ALA A 78 5.53 4.35 1.07
N GLU A 79 5.91 5.46 1.71
CA GLU A 79 7.29 5.98 1.67
C GLU A 79 8.30 4.99 2.26
N LYS A 80 7.95 4.27 3.32
CA LYS A 80 8.79 3.23 3.91
C LYS A 80 9.03 2.08 2.94
N VAL A 81 8.01 1.66 2.18
CA VAL A 81 8.15 0.65 1.12
C VAL A 81 9.14 1.13 0.06
N LEU A 82 8.94 2.35 -0.47
CA LEU A 82 9.82 2.92 -1.49
C LEU A 82 11.27 3.07 -1.00
N LYS A 83 11.46 3.53 0.24
CA LYS A 83 12.78 3.62 0.87
C LYS A 83 13.48 2.27 0.92
N LYS A 84 12.80 1.22 1.37
CA LYS A 84 13.36 -0.15 1.42
C LYS A 84 13.72 -0.69 0.04
N LEU A 85 12.94 -0.36 -0.99
CA LEU A 85 13.21 -0.76 -2.38
C LEU A 85 14.42 -0.06 -2.99
N ASN A 86 14.73 1.16 -2.52
CA ASN A 86 15.85 1.97 -3.01
C ASN A 86 17.16 1.72 -2.24
N GLN A 87 17.11 1.00 -1.12
CA GLN A 87 18.31 0.55 -0.42
C GLN A 87 18.98 -0.58 -1.22
N LYS A 88 20.28 -0.44 -1.49
CA LYS A 88 21.08 -1.52 -2.11
C LYS A 88 21.06 -2.75 -1.20
N PRO A 89 20.95 -3.98 -1.74
CA PRO A 89 21.20 -5.17 -0.94
C PRO A 89 22.60 -5.08 -0.33
N GLN A 90 22.74 -5.33 0.97
CA GLN A 90 24.04 -5.58 1.59
C GLN A 90 24.65 -6.87 1.04
#